data_AF-A0A1G6L1P1-F1
#
_entry.id   AF-A0A1G6L1P1-F1
#
_cell.length_a   1.000
_cell.length_b   1.000
_cell.length_c   1.000
_cell.angle_alpha   90.00
_cell.angle_beta   90.00
_cell.angle_gamma   90.00
#
_symmetry.space_group_name_H-M   'P 1'
#
loop_
_entity.id
_entity.type
_entity.pdbx_description
1 polymer ?
#
loop_
_entity_poly.entity_id
_entity_poly.type
_entity_poly.pdbx_seq_one_letter_code
_entity_poly.pdbx_strand_id
1 'polypeptide(L)'
;MSGGLFFSVVNLLHDNWLLAGLEIGYAAVSLYLLTIIDKTRNLQLLTAVYLLPFFSIMIVALSQTTTTFAVFAWIQTIPIICYLLLGLRLGMYGSIVFVGVGLFVFSQRFSSDELLQNVEIIANLGLASLAVMIFAHIYERSRLLNEQRLTEQATTGSLTSQPNRLKLAEVFERERAHALRNGTPLSLVFVDIDHFKQINDRFGHEVGDRALVHFAKVLAQRLRVNDLFCRLGGEEFAVLLPGSKAAQAREIAESLRERLVAQSLTVDETTLHMTLSAGVACFGVDGQSLDELMLAADRRTYAAKRAGRNRVITREDVEPILG
;
A
#
# COMPACT_ATOMS: atom_id res chain seq x y z
N MET A 1 20.05 17.54 -13.09
CA MET A 1 20.81 17.58 -14.36
C MET A 1 21.67 18.83 -14.53
N SER A 2 21.23 20.02 -14.08
CA SER A 2 22.03 21.25 -14.15
C SER A 2 23.33 21.21 -13.32
N GLY A 3 23.34 20.52 -12.18
CA GLY A 3 24.51 20.46 -11.29
C GLY A 3 25.74 19.75 -11.88
N GLY A 4 25.58 18.56 -12.47
CA GLY A 4 26.72 17.78 -12.99
C GLY A 4 27.42 18.43 -14.18
N LEU A 5 26.65 19.04 -15.09
CA LEU A 5 27.22 19.82 -16.21
C LEU A 5 27.95 21.08 -15.70
N PHE A 6 27.40 21.75 -14.68
CA PHE A 6 28.05 22.90 -14.07
C PHE A 6 29.41 22.54 -13.43
N PHE A 7 29.47 21.47 -12.63
CA PHE A 7 30.73 21.03 -12.03
C PHE A 7 31.74 20.55 -13.08
N SER A 8 31.28 19.92 -14.17
CA SER A 8 32.19 19.52 -15.26
C SER A 8 32.86 20.71 -15.93
N VAL A 9 32.14 21.81 -16.13
CA VAL A 9 32.71 23.07 -16.66
C VAL A 9 33.70 23.67 -15.67
N VAL A 10 33.36 23.69 -14.37
CA VAL A 10 34.28 24.17 -13.34
C VAL A 10 35.55 23.32 -13.29
N ASN A 11 35.45 22.00 -13.39
CA ASN A 11 36.60 21.09 -13.36
C ASN A 11 37.47 21.20 -14.63
N LEU A 12 36.88 21.44 -15.79
CA LEU A 12 37.62 21.76 -17.03
C LEU A 12 38.40 23.06 -16.90
N LEU A 13 37.82 24.07 -16.24
CA LEU A 13 38.50 25.35 -15.98
C LEU A 13 39.68 25.22 -14.99
N HIS A 14 39.74 24.13 -14.23
CA HIS A 14 40.84 23.81 -13.29
C HIS A 14 41.77 22.70 -13.84
N ASP A 15 41.78 22.44 -15.15
CA ASP A 15 42.60 21.42 -15.83
C ASP A 15 42.38 19.98 -15.32
N ASN A 16 41.24 19.69 -14.71
CA ASN A 16 40.94 18.40 -14.09
C ASN A 16 40.15 17.49 -15.04
N TRP A 17 40.77 17.16 -16.17
CA TRP A 17 40.15 16.47 -17.32
C TRP A 17 39.53 15.11 -16.96
N LEU A 18 40.14 14.35 -16.06
CA LEU A 18 39.64 13.04 -15.64
C LEU A 18 38.31 13.16 -14.90
N LEU A 19 38.23 14.09 -13.93
CA LEU A 19 37.00 14.27 -13.14
C LEU A 19 35.87 14.83 -14.00
N ALA A 20 36.18 15.79 -14.88
CA ALA A 20 35.20 16.33 -15.82
C ALA A 20 34.65 15.25 -16.78
N GLY A 21 35.51 14.37 -17.29
CA GLY A 21 35.08 13.24 -18.12
C GLY A 21 34.15 12.26 -17.40
N LEU A 22 34.46 11.94 -16.13
CA LEU A 22 33.61 11.09 -15.28
C LEU A 22 32.26 11.76 -15.01
N GLU A 23 32.22 13.06 -14.73
CA GLU A 23 30.98 13.81 -14.48
C GLU A 23 30.07 13.87 -15.71
N ILE A 24 30.64 14.09 -16.91
CA ILE A 24 29.89 14.08 -18.18
C ILE A 24 29.33 12.69 -18.47
N GLY A 25 30.16 11.64 -18.32
CA GLY A 25 29.72 10.26 -18.49
C GLY A 25 28.60 9.89 -17.51
N TYR A 26 28.72 10.33 -16.26
CA TYR A 26 27.69 10.12 -15.24
C TYR A 26 26.39 10.87 -15.54
N ALA A 27 26.46 12.09 -16.06
CA ALA A 27 25.29 12.83 -16.53
C ALA A 27 24.55 12.11 -17.67
N ALA A 28 25.29 11.49 -18.61
CA ALA A 28 24.71 10.69 -19.67
C ALA A 28 24.03 9.40 -19.14
N VAL A 29 24.65 8.70 -18.18
CA VAL A 29 24.05 7.53 -17.51
C VAL A 29 22.78 7.93 -16.75
N SER A 30 22.79 9.06 -16.06
CA SER A 30 21.61 9.60 -15.36
C SER A 30 20.43 9.81 -16.33
N LEU A 31 20.69 10.39 -17.52
CA LEU A 31 19.68 10.60 -18.55
C LEU A 31 19.12 9.28 -19.09
N TYR A 32 19.99 8.30 -19.31
CA TYR A 32 19.58 6.97 -19.75
C TYR A 32 18.70 6.26 -18.72
N LEU A 33 19.06 6.32 -17.43
CA LEU A 33 18.29 5.69 -16.36
C LEU A 33 16.87 6.25 -16.23
N LEU A 34 16.66 7.55 -16.49
CA LEU A 34 15.33 8.15 -16.53
C LEU A 34 14.41 7.49 -17.57
N THR A 35 14.95 6.94 -18.65
CA THR A 35 14.14 6.26 -19.69
C THR A 35 13.74 4.84 -19.32
N ILE A 36 14.39 4.26 -18.29
CA ILE A 36 14.28 2.84 -17.91
C ILE A 36 13.61 2.68 -16.54
N ILE A 37 13.52 3.75 -15.75
CA ILE A 37 13.02 3.72 -14.38
C ILE A 37 11.60 3.13 -14.28
N ASP A 38 10.70 3.51 -15.19
CA ASP A 38 9.31 3.03 -15.22
C ASP A 38 9.17 1.60 -15.78
N LYS A 39 10.22 1.08 -16.42
CA LYS A 39 10.23 -0.25 -17.04
C LYS A 39 10.89 -1.31 -16.17
N THR A 40 11.53 -0.91 -15.07
CA THR A 40 12.40 -1.80 -14.29
C THR A 40 11.67 -2.36 -13.08
N ARG A 41 11.69 -3.70 -12.95
CA ARG A 41 11.04 -4.40 -11.84
C ARG A 41 11.81 -4.30 -10.51
N ASN A 42 13.13 -4.03 -10.56
CA ASN A 42 13.99 -3.92 -9.39
C ASN A 42 14.61 -2.52 -9.28
N LEU A 43 13.80 -1.57 -8.82
CA LEU A 43 14.18 -0.16 -8.67
C LEU A 43 15.35 0.02 -7.67
N GLN A 44 15.40 -0.77 -6.60
CA GLN A 44 16.44 -0.67 -5.57
C GLN A 44 17.83 -0.98 -6.11
N LEU A 45 17.96 -2.04 -6.93
CA LEU A 45 19.24 -2.39 -7.57
C LEU A 45 19.70 -1.29 -8.52
N LEU A 46 18.79 -0.76 -9.34
CA LEU A 46 19.08 0.31 -10.29
C LEU A 46 19.57 1.58 -9.58
N THR A 47 18.87 1.95 -8.50
CA THR A 47 19.24 3.06 -7.63
C THR A 47 20.61 2.85 -6.98
N ALA A 48 20.91 1.64 -6.48
CA ALA A 48 22.22 1.35 -5.89
C ALA A 48 23.36 1.45 -6.92
N VAL A 49 23.13 0.95 -8.15
CA VAL A 49 24.07 1.06 -9.27
C VAL A 49 24.35 2.52 -9.65
N TYR A 50 23.37 3.41 -9.46
CA TYR A 50 23.55 4.84 -9.65
C TYR A 50 24.31 5.49 -8.47
N LEU A 51 23.86 5.26 -7.23
CA LEU A 51 24.41 5.93 -6.05
C LEU A 51 25.86 5.55 -5.74
N LEU A 52 26.27 4.31 -6.00
CA LEU A 52 27.63 3.85 -5.69
C LEU A 52 28.71 4.67 -6.47
N PRO A 53 28.66 4.77 -7.81
CA PRO A 53 29.55 5.66 -8.55
C PRO A 53 29.39 7.13 -8.17
N PHE A 54 28.17 7.62 -7.93
CA PHE A 54 27.94 9.02 -7.53
C PHE A 54 28.73 9.40 -6.29
N PHE A 55 28.55 8.63 -5.22
CA PHE A 55 29.22 8.90 -3.96
C PHE A 55 30.72 8.66 -4.09
N SER A 56 31.16 7.68 -4.90
CA SER A 56 32.58 7.46 -5.18
C SER A 56 33.22 8.67 -5.87
N ILE A 57 32.59 9.21 -6.91
CA ILE A 57 33.04 10.44 -7.61
C ILE A 57 33.06 11.62 -6.64
N MET A 58 32.02 11.76 -5.81
CA MET A 58 31.95 12.82 -4.81
C MET A 58 33.08 12.73 -3.78
N ILE A 59 33.41 11.54 -3.29
CA ILE A 59 34.54 11.31 -2.38
C ILE A 59 35.88 11.63 -3.05
N VAL A 60 36.07 11.24 -4.32
CA VAL A 60 37.27 11.58 -5.10
C VAL A 60 37.38 13.10 -5.27
N ALA A 61 36.29 13.78 -5.60
CA ALA A 61 36.26 15.23 -5.71
C ALA A 61 36.63 15.90 -4.37
N LEU A 62 36.10 15.42 -3.24
CA LEU A 62 36.42 15.92 -1.89
C LEU A 62 37.88 15.67 -1.47
N SER A 63 38.55 14.67 -2.05
CA SER A 63 39.96 14.40 -1.76
C SER A 63 40.93 15.41 -2.40
N GLN A 64 40.45 16.26 -3.32
CA GLN A 64 41.33 17.11 -4.11
C GLN A 64 41.93 18.28 -3.35
N THR A 65 43.19 18.56 -3.71
CA THR A 65 44.03 19.76 -3.54
C THR A 65 43.36 21.10 -3.23
N THR A 66 42.29 21.35 -3.97
CA THR A 66 41.72 22.68 -4.17
C THR A 66 40.37 22.87 -3.49
N THR A 67 39.82 21.81 -2.86
CA THR A 67 38.49 21.86 -2.26
C THR A 67 38.47 22.60 -0.92
N THR A 68 37.54 23.54 -0.79
CA THR A 68 37.26 24.23 0.47
C THR A 68 36.54 23.31 1.46
N PHE A 69 36.77 23.53 2.76
CA PHE A 69 36.06 22.88 3.87
C PHE A 69 34.52 22.80 3.67
N ALA A 70 33.90 23.86 3.15
CA ALA A 70 32.46 23.95 2.98
C ALA A 70 31.85 22.83 2.10
N VAL A 71 32.63 22.26 1.16
CA VAL A 71 32.16 21.20 0.28
C VAL A 71 31.90 19.89 1.05
N PHE A 72 32.53 19.68 2.20
CA PHE A 72 32.30 18.50 3.04
C PHE A 72 30.93 18.50 3.72
N ALA A 73 30.19 19.62 3.71
CA ALA A 73 28.80 19.65 4.13
C ALA A 73 27.92 18.68 3.32
N TRP A 74 28.31 18.36 2.06
CA TRP A 74 27.60 17.38 1.23
C TRP A 74 27.63 15.96 1.82
N ILE A 75 28.62 15.62 2.66
CA ILE A 75 28.64 14.32 3.37
C ILE A 75 27.38 14.15 4.24
N GLN A 76 26.88 15.25 4.83
CA GLN A 76 25.67 15.22 5.66
C GLN A 76 24.41 14.88 4.86
N THR A 77 24.44 15.01 3.54
CA THR A 77 23.29 14.65 2.68
C THR A 77 23.26 13.15 2.35
N ILE A 78 24.39 12.44 2.50
CA ILE A 78 24.52 11.02 2.14
C ILE A 78 23.50 10.16 2.89
N PRO A 79 23.33 10.27 4.22
CA PRO A 79 22.34 9.46 4.91
C PRO A 79 20.91 9.69 4.40
N ILE A 80 20.55 10.95 4.16
CA ILE A 80 19.21 11.31 3.71
C ILE A 80 18.90 10.62 2.37
N ILE A 81 19.84 10.72 1.41
CA ILE A 81 19.69 10.11 0.08
C ILE A 81 19.66 8.58 0.17
N CYS A 82 20.57 7.98 0.96
CA CYS A 82 20.66 6.54 1.16
C CYS A 82 19.37 5.96 1.75
N TYR A 83 18.84 6.56 2.82
CA TYR A 83 17.60 6.07 3.45
C TYR A 83 16.38 6.27 2.55
N LEU A 84 16.26 7.42 1.88
CA LEU A 84 15.10 7.73 1.03
C LEU A 84 15.00 6.80 -0.18
N LEU A 85 16.14 6.45 -0.79
CA LEU A 85 16.17 5.75 -2.07
C LEU A 85 16.45 4.24 -1.94
N LEU A 86 17.17 3.79 -0.90
CA LEU A 86 17.51 2.38 -0.68
C LEU A 86 16.77 1.74 0.51
N GLY A 87 16.01 2.53 1.28
CA GLY A 87 15.27 2.07 2.46
C GLY A 87 16.17 1.78 3.68
N LEU A 88 15.58 1.20 4.73
CA LEU A 88 16.24 1.11 6.05
C LEU A 88 17.56 0.32 6.06
N ARG A 89 17.60 -0.88 5.46
CA ARG A 89 18.77 -1.76 5.56
C ARG A 89 19.93 -1.28 4.69
N LEU A 90 19.69 -1.17 3.39
CA LEU A 90 20.72 -0.75 2.44
C LEU A 90 21.10 0.73 2.65
N GLY A 91 20.15 1.58 3.04
CA GLY A 91 20.41 2.96 3.40
C GLY A 91 21.34 3.09 4.60
N MET A 92 21.16 2.28 5.64
CA MET A 92 22.07 2.23 6.80
C MET A 92 23.49 1.84 6.39
N TYR A 93 23.65 0.73 5.65
CA TYR A 93 24.98 0.28 5.21
C TYR A 93 25.68 1.30 4.31
N GLY A 94 24.96 1.84 3.32
CA GLY A 94 25.51 2.85 2.42
C GLY A 94 25.94 4.12 3.16
N SER A 95 25.13 4.56 4.13
CA SER A 95 25.46 5.72 4.97
C SER A 95 26.74 5.49 5.77
N ILE A 96 26.83 4.36 6.49
CA ILE A 96 28.01 4.04 7.32
C ILE A 96 29.29 4.03 6.47
N VAL A 97 29.24 3.38 5.29
CA VAL A 97 30.40 3.26 4.40
C VAL A 97 30.82 4.63 3.88
N PHE A 98 29.93 5.38 3.23
CA PHE A 98 30.34 6.62 2.56
C PHE A 98 30.55 7.80 3.50
N VAL A 99 29.80 7.90 4.60
CA VAL A 99 30.10 8.87 5.66
C VAL A 99 31.43 8.54 6.31
N GLY A 100 31.70 7.27 6.63
CA GLY A 100 32.97 6.85 7.22
C GLY A 100 34.17 7.17 6.34
N VAL A 101 34.09 6.87 5.04
CA VAL A 101 35.12 7.23 4.07
C VAL A 101 35.26 8.75 3.94
N GLY A 102 34.15 9.50 3.91
CA GLY A 102 34.17 10.95 3.86
C GLY A 102 34.83 11.61 5.07
N LEU A 103 34.54 11.11 6.28
CA LEU A 103 35.17 11.55 7.52
C LEU A 103 36.67 11.22 7.55
N PHE A 104 37.06 10.06 7.01
CA PHE A 104 38.46 9.68 6.89
C PHE A 104 39.22 10.58 5.91
N VAL A 105 38.63 10.88 4.74
CA VAL A 105 39.22 11.83 3.79
C VAL A 105 39.34 13.21 4.42
N PHE A 106 38.31 13.65 5.16
CA PHE A 106 38.32 14.92 5.87
C PHE A 106 39.47 15.01 6.89
N SER A 107 39.66 13.97 7.71
CA SER A 107 40.72 13.97 8.73
C SER A 107 42.12 14.02 8.12
N GLN A 108 42.35 13.31 7.00
CA GLN A 108 43.64 13.36 6.29
C GLN A 108 43.90 14.72 5.64
N ARG A 109 42.83 15.41 5.21
CA ARG A 109 42.93 16.65 4.43
C ARG A 109 43.15 17.89 5.30
N PHE A 110 42.50 17.94 6.45
CA PHE A 110 42.44 19.13 7.32
C PHE A 110 43.08 18.90 8.69
N SER A 111 43.89 17.84 8.87
CA SER A 111 44.67 17.69 10.09
C SER A 111 45.64 18.86 10.24
N SER A 112 45.47 19.68 11.28
CA SER A 112 46.46 20.66 11.74
C SER A 112 47.50 20.01 12.65
N ASP A 113 48.58 20.72 13.00
CA ASP A 113 49.55 20.24 14.01
C ASP A 113 48.96 20.24 15.43
N GLU A 114 47.86 20.96 15.66
CA GLU A 114 47.15 21.01 16.94
C GLU A 114 46.17 19.83 17.09
N LEU A 115 46.60 18.81 17.83
CA LEU A 115 45.80 17.60 18.06
C LEU A 115 44.40 17.90 18.63
N LEU A 116 44.29 18.84 19.58
CA LEU A 116 43.01 19.19 20.21
C LEU A 116 42.00 19.75 19.21
N GLN A 117 42.44 20.63 18.30
CA GLN A 117 41.58 21.23 17.29
C GLN A 117 41.06 20.18 16.29
N ASN A 118 41.90 19.21 15.89
CA ASN A 118 41.49 18.13 15.00
C ASN A 118 40.44 17.22 15.65
N VAL A 119 40.62 16.89 16.93
CA VAL A 119 39.67 16.06 17.67
C VAL A 119 38.31 16.74 17.76
N GLU A 120 38.26 18.04 18.04
CA GLU A 120 37.00 18.80 18.12
C GLU A 120 36.24 18.81 16.79
N ILE A 121 36.91 19.10 15.67
CA ILE A 121 36.26 19.19 14.36
C ILE A 121 35.75 17.82 13.92
N ILE A 122 36.56 16.77 14.06
CA ILE A 122 36.18 15.40 13.68
C ILE A 122 35.03 14.89 14.56
N ALA A 123 35.09 15.14 15.88
CA ALA A 123 34.02 14.76 16.79
C ALA A 123 32.70 15.46 16.44
N ASN A 124 32.73 16.77 16.18
CA ASN A 124 31.55 17.52 15.79
C ASN A 124 30.96 17.01 14.47
N LEU A 125 31.79 16.76 13.46
CA LEU A 125 31.34 16.25 12.15
C LEU A 125 30.79 14.83 12.26
N GLY A 126 31.42 13.97 13.08
CA GLY A 126 30.95 12.63 13.38
C GLY A 126 29.61 12.62 14.11
N LEU A 127 29.46 13.45 15.14
CA LEU A 127 28.21 13.60 15.90
C LEU A 127 27.08 14.16 15.02
N ALA A 128 27.36 15.17 14.19
CA ALA A 128 26.40 15.69 13.23
C ALA A 128 25.94 14.60 12.25
N SER A 129 26.89 13.83 11.70
CA SER A 129 26.58 12.72 10.79
C SER A 129 25.72 11.65 11.47
N LEU A 130 26.05 11.29 12.71
CA LEU A 130 25.29 10.34 13.50
C LEU A 130 23.87 10.85 13.75
N ALA A 131 23.71 12.12 14.14
CA ALA A 131 22.40 12.73 14.34
C ALA A 131 21.56 12.68 13.04
N VAL A 132 22.15 13.07 11.90
CA VAL A 132 21.46 13.03 10.60
C VAL A 132 21.08 11.59 10.21
N MET A 133 21.96 10.60 10.45
CA MET A 133 21.62 9.19 10.22
C MET A 133 20.45 8.73 11.10
N ILE A 134 20.43 9.11 12.38
CA ILE A 134 19.35 8.76 13.31
C ILE A 134 18.03 9.40 12.83
N PHE A 135 18.04 10.69 12.51
CA PHE A 135 16.85 11.37 12.00
C PHE A 135 16.35 10.76 10.69
N ALA A 136 17.25 10.49 9.73
CA ALA A 136 16.90 9.84 8.46
C ALA A 136 16.29 8.44 8.69
N HIS A 137 16.86 7.66 9.63
CA HIS A 137 16.34 6.34 9.98
C HIS A 137 14.95 6.43 10.61
N ILE A 138 14.74 7.34 11.57
CA ILE A 138 13.45 7.55 12.23
C ILE A 138 12.40 8.01 11.22
N TYR A 139 12.76 8.95 10.34
CA TYR A 139 11.87 9.45 9.29
C TYR A 139 11.42 8.33 8.35
N GLU A 140 12.36 7.56 7.79
CA GLU A 140 12.02 6.49 6.87
C GLU A 140 11.21 5.37 7.55
N ARG A 141 11.54 5.04 8.81
CA ARG A 141 10.74 4.09 9.60
C ARG A 141 9.31 4.61 9.82
N SER A 142 9.16 5.89 10.17
CA SER A 142 7.84 6.49 10.38
C SER A 142 7.04 6.55 9.08
N ARG A 143 7.67 6.85 7.95
CA ARG A 143 7.05 6.81 6.62
C ARG A 143 6.50 5.42 6.31
N LEU A 144 7.32 4.38 6.47
CA LEU A 144 6.90 2.99 6.24
C LEU A 144 5.71 2.59 7.13
N LEU A 145 5.76 2.95 8.41
CA LEU A 145 4.65 2.68 9.34
C LEU A 145 3.37 3.43 8.96
N ASN A 146 3.47 4.67 8.48
CA ASN A 146 2.32 5.44 8.04
C ASN A 146 1.73 4.87 6.74
N GLU A 147 2.56 4.47 5.78
CA GLU A 147 2.11 3.77 4.57
C GLU A 147 1.37 2.47 4.92
N GLN A 148 1.88 1.69 5.89
CA GLN A 148 1.22 0.50 6.40
C GLN A 148 -0.12 0.82 7.06
N ARG A 149 -0.17 1.82 7.96
CA ARG A 149 -1.41 2.25 8.61
C ARG A 149 -2.45 2.76 7.62
N LEU A 150 -2.04 3.53 6.62
CA LEU A 150 -2.92 3.96 5.53
C LEU A 150 -3.45 2.75 4.75
N THR A 151 -2.62 1.72 4.53
CA THR A 151 -3.05 0.47 3.89
C THR A 151 -4.01 -0.34 4.77
N GLU A 152 -3.77 -0.41 6.08
CA GLU A 152 -4.64 -1.11 7.05
C GLU A 152 -6.00 -0.39 7.21
N GLN A 153 -5.99 0.94 7.28
CA GLN A 153 -7.20 1.77 7.28
C GLN A 153 -7.92 1.71 5.92
N ALA A 154 -7.17 1.60 4.83
CA ALA A 154 -7.69 1.38 3.49
C ALA A 154 -8.01 -0.10 3.18
N THR A 155 -7.92 -1.01 4.15
CA THR A 155 -8.37 -2.43 4.00
C THR A 155 -9.50 -2.81 4.95
N THR A 156 -9.89 -1.93 5.87
CA THR A 156 -11.00 -2.11 6.81
C THR A 156 -12.09 -1.06 6.58
N GLY A 157 -13.35 -1.45 6.76
CA GLY A 157 -14.50 -0.54 6.73
C GLY A 157 -14.55 0.24 8.03
N SER A 158 -14.37 1.56 7.94
CA SER A 158 -14.17 2.51 9.05
C SER A 158 -15.17 2.43 10.23
N LEU A 159 -16.33 1.78 10.06
CA LEU A 159 -17.39 1.71 11.08
C LEU A 159 -17.69 0.29 11.58
N THR A 160 -17.55 -0.73 10.73
CA THR A 160 -18.01 -2.10 11.05
C THR A 160 -16.87 -3.07 11.34
N SER A 161 -15.62 -2.59 11.34
CA SER A 161 -14.36 -3.36 11.40
C SER A 161 -14.21 -4.46 10.35
N GLN A 162 -15.14 -4.56 9.40
CA GLN A 162 -15.10 -5.58 8.36
C GLN A 162 -14.07 -5.24 7.28
N PRO A 163 -13.41 -6.24 6.68
CA PRO A 163 -12.60 -6.06 5.48
C PRO A 163 -13.33 -5.24 4.41
N ASN A 164 -12.60 -4.46 3.61
CA ASN A 164 -13.21 -3.65 2.56
C ASN A 164 -12.97 -4.22 1.15
N ARG A 165 -13.42 -3.49 0.12
CA ARG A 165 -13.29 -3.91 -1.28
C ARG A 165 -11.84 -4.24 -1.70
N LEU A 166 -10.83 -3.54 -1.16
CA LEU A 166 -9.43 -3.82 -1.46
C LEU A 166 -9.01 -5.20 -0.93
N LYS A 167 -9.41 -5.52 0.31
CA LYS A 167 -9.12 -6.84 0.90
C LYS A 167 -9.89 -7.96 0.19
N LEU A 168 -11.11 -7.70 -0.25
CA LEU A 168 -11.88 -8.64 -1.08
C LEU A 168 -11.12 -9.01 -2.36
N ALA A 169 -10.55 -8.03 -3.07
CA ALA A 169 -9.78 -8.26 -4.29
C ALA A 169 -8.53 -9.12 -4.04
N GLU A 170 -7.77 -8.79 -2.99
CA GLU A 170 -6.58 -9.55 -2.60
C GLU A 170 -6.92 -11.02 -2.31
N VAL A 171 -7.94 -11.27 -1.48
CA VAL A 171 -8.35 -12.63 -1.11
C VAL A 171 -8.97 -13.36 -2.30
N PHE A 172 -9.77 -12.69 -3.11
CA PHE A 172 -10.35 -13.29 -4.32
C PHE A 172 -9.27 -13.84 -5.24
N GLU A 173 -8.19 -13.11 -5.52
CA GLU A 173 -7.12 -13.61 -6.39
C GLU A 173 -6.43 -14.85 -5.81
N ARG A 174 -6.24 -14.89 -4.50
CA ARG A 174 -5.68 -16.06 -3.80
C ARG A 174 -6.62 -17.28 -3.93
N GLU A 175 -7.90 -17.11 -3.64
CA GLU A 175 -8.89 -18.18 -3.67
C GLU A 175 -9.21 -18.62 -5.11
N ARG A 176 -9.18 -17.70 -6.08
CA ARG A 176 -9.28 -17.99 -7.52
C ARG A 176 -8.16 -18.91 -7.97
N ALA A 177 -6.92 -18.59 -7.61
CA ALA A 177 -5.77 -19.41 -7.93
C ALA A 177 -5.86 -20.81 -7.28
N HIS A 178 -6.38 -20.89 -6.05
CA HIS A 178 -6.65 -22.16 -5.38
C HIS A 178 -7.75 -22.97 -6.09
N ALA A 179 -8.86 -22.33 -6.43
CA ALA A 179 -9.98 -22.92 -7.16
C ALA A 179 -9.56 -23.50 -8.51
N LEU A 180 -8.76 -22.76 -9.28
CA LEU A 180 -8.23 -23.22 -10.57
C LEU A 180 -7.31 -24.43 -10.45
N ARG A 181 -6.43 -24.45 -9.43
CA ARG A 181 -5.50 -25.57 -9.23
C ARG A 181 -6.20 -26.85 -8.76
N ASN A 182 -7.18 -26.71 -7.87
CA ASN A 182 -7.76 -27.84 -7.15
C ASN A 182 -9.15 -28.25 -7.68
N GLY A 183 -9.69 -27.52 -8.67
CA GLY A 183 -11.04 -27.75 -9.19
C GLY A 183 -12.14 -27.50 -8.14
N THR A 184 -11.85 -26.71 -7.11
CA THR A 184 -12.81 -26.42 -6.04
C THR A 184 -13.70 -25.24 -6.42
N PRO A 185 -15.00 -25.26 -6.06
CA PRO A 185 -15.90 -24.16 -6.39
C PRO A 185 -15.59 -22.90 -5.57
N LEU A 186 -15.97 -21.75 -6.11
CA LEU A 186 -15.83 -20.45 -5.46
C LEU A 186 -17.05 -19.60 -5.82
N SER A 187 -17.73 -19.06 -4.80
CA SER A 187 -18.92 -18.23 -4.99
C SER A 187 -18.77 -16.88 -4.29
N LEU A 188 -19.49 -15.89 -4.79
CA LEU A 188 -19.58 -14.55 -4.24
C LEU A 188 -21.06 -14.22 -4.01
N VAL A 189 -21.38 -13.69 -2.82
CA VAL A 189 -22.71 -13.17 -2.49
C VAL A 189 -22.59 -11.66 -2.33
N PHE A 190 -23.34 -10.90 -3.11
CA PHE A 190 -23.51 -9.46 -2.89
C PHE A 190 -24.75 -9.26 -2.02
N VAL A 191 -24.64 -8.43 -1.00
CA VAL A 191 -25.69 -8.24 0.02
C VAL A 191 -25.91 -6.75 0.23
N ASP A 192 -27.17 -6.36 0.34
CA ASP A 192 -27.56 -4.98 0.59
C ASP A 192 -28.70 -4.91 1.63
N ILE A 193 -28.62 -3.93 2.53
CA ILE A 193 -29.63 -3.72 3.57
C ILE A 193 -30.86 -3.03 2.98
N ASP A 194 -31.99 -3.71 3.06
CA ASP A 194 -33.24 -3.18 2.54
C ASP A 194 -33.68 -1.94 3.33
N HIS A 195 -34.05 -0.88 2.59
CA HIS A 195 -34.58 0.37 3.15
C HIS A 195 -33.63 1.11 4.11
N PHE A 196 -32.31 0.91 4.03
CA PHE A 196 -31.35 1.55 4.93
C PHE A 196 -31.43 3.09 4.93
N LYS A 197 -31.63 3.72 3.76
CA LYS A 197 -31.89 5.16 3.69
C LYS A 197 -33.07 5.61 4.56
N GLN A 198 -34.16 4.83 4.63
CA GLN A 198 -35.31 5.16 5.48
C GLN A 198 -34.98 5.08 6.97
N ILE A 199 -34.05 4.19 7.36
CA ILE A 199 -33.54 4.13 8.74
C ILE A 199 -32.81 5.44 9.06
N ASN A 200 -31.92 5.89 8.19
CA ASN A 200 -31.22 7.18 8.35
C ASN A 200 -32.19 8.36 8.40
N ASP A 201 -33.12 8.42 7.44
CA ASP A 201 -34.05 9.54 7.30
C ASP A 201 -35.00 9.64 8.52
N ARG A 202 -35.37 8.50 9.13
CA ARG A 202 -36.31 8.44 10.26
C ARG A 202 -35.65 8.58 11.62
N PHE A 203 -34.46 7.99 11.81
CA PHE A 203 -33.82 7.85 13.11
C PHE A 203 -32.48 8.57 13.23
N GLY A 204 -32.01 9.20 12.15
CA GLY A 204 -30.72 9.89 12.10
C GLY A 204 -29.54 8.95 11.81
N HIS A 205 -28.43 9.55 11.40
CA HIS A 205 -27.22 8.82 10.99
C HIS A 205 -26.60 8.00 12.11
N GLU A 206 -26.67 8.44 13.37
CA GLU A 206 -26.14 7.66 14.51
C GLU A 206 -26.85 6.31 14.67
N VAL A 207 -28.17 6.27 14.46
CA VAL A 207 -28.95 5.03 14.49
C VAL A 207 -28.66 4.17 13.26
N GLY A 208 -28.47 4.79 12.09
CA GLY A 208 -27.99 4.10 10.89
C GLY A 208 -26.63 3.42 11.10
N ASP A 209 -25.71 4.09 11.78
CA ASP A 209 -24.40 3.53 12.10
C ASP A 209 -24.52 2.32 13.04
N ARG A 210 -25.36 2.41 14.08
CA ARG A 210 -25.69 1.28 14.95
C ARG A 210 -26.35 0.13 14.17
N ALA A 211 -27.21 0.44 13.20
CA ALA A 211 -27.83 -0.56 12.33
C ALA A 211 -26.80 -1.30 11.47
N LEU A 212 -25.80 -0.60 10.92
CA LEU A 212 -24.69 -1.23 10.18
C LEU A 212 -23.82 -2.12 11.06
N VAL A 213 -23.50 -1.67 12.28
CA VAL A 213 -22.74 -2.47 13.25
C VAL A 213 -23.51 -3.72 13.66
N HIS A 214 -24.81 -3.59 13.96
CA HIS A 214 -25.67 -4.73 14.27
C HIS A 214 -25.74 -5.70 13.11
N PHE A 215 -26.05 -5.21 11.90
CA PHE A 215 -26.09 -6.02 10.68
C PHE A 215 -24.80 -6.83 10.51
N ALA A 216 -23.65 -6.17 10.60
CA ALA A 216 -22.36 -6.83 10.45
C ALA A 216 -22.13 -7.91 11.53
N LYS A 217 -22.54 -7.66 12.77
CA LYS A 217 -22.45 -8.62 13.88
C LYS A 217 -23.35 -9.85 13.65
N VAL A 218 -24.58 -9.64 13.18
CA VAL A 218 -25.53 -10.74 12.92
C VAL A 218 -25.00 -11.65 11.81
N LEU A 219 -24.52 -11.08 10.71
CA LEU A 219 -24.03 -11.85 9.57
C LEU A 219 -22.75 -12.63 9.91
N ALA A 220 -21.82 -12.00 10.62
CA ALA A 220 -20.55 -12.64 11.00
C ALA A 220 -20.73 -13.92 11.84
N GLN A 221 -21.80 -14.01 12.65
CA GLN A 221 -22.07 -15.20 13.48
C GLN A 221 -22.35 -16.48 12.68
N ARG A 222 -22.74 -16.36 11.41
CA ARG A 222 -23.09 -17.51 10.56
C ARG A 222 -21.94 -17.96 9.66
N LEU A 223 -20.97 -17.09 9.43
CA LEU A 223 -19.89 -17.30 8.48
C LEU A 223 -18.74 -18.10 9.12
N ARG A 224 -18.11 -18.95 8.32
CA ARG A 224 -16.97 -19.77 8.73
C ARG A 224 -15.69 -18.94 8.72
N VAL A 225 -14.64 -19.47 9.36
CA VAL A 225 -13.30 -18.84 9.38
C VAL A 225 -12.74 -18.61 7.96
N ASN A 226 -13.07 -19.47 7.00
CA ASN A 226 -12.59 -19.37 5.62
C ASN A 226 -13.48 -18.50 4.73
N ASP A 227 -14.67 -18.10 5.21
CA ASP A 227 -15.54 -17.18 4.49
C ASP A 227 -15.02 -15.75 4.72
N LEU A 228 -15.01 -14.92 3.68
CA LEU A 228 -14.63 -13.52 3.82
C LEU A 228 -15.87 -12.65 3.73
N PHE A 229 -16.21 -11.99 4.82
CA PHE A 229 -17.23 -10.95 4.85
C PHE A 229 -16.58 -9.58 4.66
N CYS A 230 -17.09 -8.77 3.75
CA CYS A 230 -16.56 -7.45 3.43
C CYS A 230 -17.66 -6.39 3.37
N ARG A 231 -17.32 -5.15 3.75
CA ARG A 231 -18.14 -3.97 3.46
C ARG A 231 -17.59 -3.26 2.22
N LEU A 232 -18.43 -3.03 1.23
CA LEU A 232 -18.02 -2.41 -0.05
C LEU A 232 -18.09 -0.88 0.04
N GLY A 233 -19.11 -0.36 0.72
CA GLY A 233 -19.39 1.06 0.91
C GLY A 233 -20.87 1.26 1.25
N GLY A 234 -21.23 2.34 1.94
CA GLY A 234 -22.64 2.59 2.30
C GLY A 234 -23.28 1.41 3.04
N GLU A 235 -24.42 0.93 2.54
CA GLU A 235 -25.14 -0.28 3.01
C GLU A 235 -24.81 -1.58 2.26
N GLU A 236 -23.76 -1.58 1.42
CA GLU A 236 -23.40 -2.70 0.56
C GLU A 236 -22.30 -3.58 1.16
N PHE A 237 -22.48 -4.88 1.06
CA PHE A 237 -21.59 -5.90 1.58
C PHE A 237 -21.36 -7.02 0.56
N ALA A 238 -20.25 -7.74 0.72
CA ALA A 238 -19.95 -8.94 -0.04
C ALA A 238 -19.53 -10.08 0.87
N VAL A 239 -19.86 -11.31 0.49
CA VAL A 239 -19.37 -12.53 1.13
C VAL A 239 -18.70 -13.39 0.07
N LEU A 240 -17.41 -13.65 0.23
CA LEU A 240 -16.68 -14.63 -0.58
C LEU A 240 -16.75 -15.99 0.12
N LEU A 241 -17.14 -17.02 -0.62
CA LEU A 241 -17.40 -18.38 -0.13
C LEU A 241 -16.52 -19.40 -0.86
N PRO A 242 -15.27 -19.62 -0.41
CA PRO A 242 -14.40 -20.66 -0.96
C PRO A 242 -15.00 -22.05 -0.71
N GLY A 243 -14.87 -22.95 -1.70
CA GLY A 243 -15.39 -24.31 -1.61
C GLY A 243 -16.91 -24.43 -1.67
N SER A 244 -17.64 -23.36 -2.01
CA SER A 244 -19.10 -23.37 -2.12
C SER A 244 -19.58 -23.28 -3.57
N LYS A 245 -20.46 -24.20 -3.98
CA LYS A 245 -21.22 -24.11 -5.26
C LYS A 245 -22.44 -23.21 -5.12
N ALA A 246 -23.11 -22.89 -6.23
CA ALA A 246 -24.30 -22.05 -6.28
C ALA A 246 -25.37 -22.40 -5.23
N ALA A 247 -25.75 -23.67 -5.11
CA ALA A 247 -26.77 -24.12 -4.14
C ALA A 247 -26.34 -23.86 -2.68
N GLN A 248 -25.10 -24.18 -2.33
CA GLN A 248 -24.56 -23.94 -0.98
C GLN A 248 -24.43 -22.44 -0.68
N ALA A 249 -24.01 -21.65 -1.66
CA ALA A 249 -23.95 -20.20 -1.53
C ALA A 249 -25.34 -19.59 -1.34
N ARG A 250 -26.36 -20.12 -2.02
CA ARG A 250 -27.77 -19.76 -1.82
C ARG A 250 -28.24 -20.08 -0.39
N GLU A 251 -27.98 -21.29 0.10
CA GLU A 251 -28.33 -21.70 1.46
C GLU A 251 -27.68 -20.81 2.52
N ILE A 252 -26.41 -20.46 2.33
CA ILE A 252 -25.71 -19.53 3.23
C ILE A 252 -26.39 -18.16 3.18
N ALA A 253 -26.63 -17.61 1.99
CA ALA A 253 -27.27 -16.31 1.82
C ALA A 253 -28.69 -16.26 2.43
N GLU A 254 -29.50 -17.31 2.24
CA GLU A 254 -30.83 -17.42 2.86
C GLU A 254 -30.73 -17.50 4.39
N SER A 255 -29.77 -18.27 4.90
CA SER A 255 -29.53 -18.36 6.34
C SER A 255 -29.11 -17.00 6.95
N LEU A 256 -28.32 -16.20 6.23
CA LEU A 256 -27.98 -14.83 6.65
C LEU A 256 -29.24 -13.95 6.71
N ARG A 257 -30.08 -14.04 5.67
CA ARG A 257 -31.34 -13.27 5.57
C ARG A 257 -32.29 -13.61 6.71
N GLU A 258 -32.56 -14.89 6.95
CA GLU A 258 -33.44 -15.36 8.02
C GLU A 258 -32.94 -14.96 9.40
N ARG A 259 -31.61 -15.02 9.63
CA ARG A 259 -31.00 -14.58 10.89
C ARG A 259 -31.17 -13.09 11.14
N LEU A 260 -31.02 -12.26 10.11
CA LEU A 260 -31.24 -10.82 10.24
C LEU A 260 -32.70 -10.51 10.59
N VAL A 261 -33.66 -11.20 9.95
CA VAL A 261 -35.09 -11.06 10.26
C VAL A 261 -35.38 -11.44 11.71
N ALA A 262 -34.75 -12.51 12.21
CA ALA A 262 -34.95 -13.01 13.57
C ALA A 262 -34.26 -12.17 14.66
N GLN A 263 -33.21 -11.42 14.33
CA GLN A 263 -32.43 -10.62 15.28
C GLN A 263 -32.67 -9.12 15.05
N SER A 264 -33.75 -8.60 15.63
CA SER A 264 -34.05 -7.16 15.61
C SER A 264 -33.02 -6.35 16.41
N LEU A 265 -32.82 -5.10 16.00
CA LEU A 265 -31.99 -4.14 16.72
C LEU A 265 -32.87 -3.28 17.65
N THR A 266 -32.60 -3.29 18.95
CA THR A 266 -33.23 -2.36 19.90
C THR A 266 -32.42 -1.06 20.00
N VAL A 267 -33.08 0.06 19.75
CA VAL A 267 -32.53 1.42 19.87
C VAL A 267 -33.45 2.17 20.82
N ASP A 268 -32.95 2.43 22.03
CA ASP A 268 -33.69 3.02 23.13
C ASP A 268 -34.97 2.21 23.41
N GLU A 269 -36.17 2.75 23.16
CA GLU A 269 -37.45 2.04 23.32
C GLU A 269 -38.02 1.50 22.00
N THR A 270 -37.32 1.66 20.87
CA THR A 270 -37.79 1.25 19.54
C THR A 270 -37.10 -0.04 19.08
N THR A 271 -37.89 -0.97 18.54
CA THR A 271 -37.38 -2.18 17.90
C THR A 271 -37.34 -1.99 16.37
N LEU A 272 -36.14 -2.06 15.79
CA LEU A 272 -35.92 -1.98 14.35
C LEU A 272 -35.81 -3.39 13.76
N HIS A 273 -36.72 -3.70 12.83
CA HIS A 273 -36.66 -4.90 12.01
C HIS A 273 -35.92 -4.57 10.71
N MET A 274 -34.87 -5.34 10.44
CA MET A 274 -34.07 -5.19 9.22
C MET A 274 -34.21 -6.41 8.35
N THR A 275 -34.15 -6.20 7.05
CA THR A 275 -34.16 -7.25 6.03
C THR A 275 -33.01 -6.99 5.06
N LEU A 276 -32.64 -8.01 4.30
CA LEU A 276 -31.60 -7.90 3.29
C LEU A 276 -32.06 -8.50 1.98
N SER A 277 -31.55 -7.93 0.88
CA SER A 277 -31.63 -8.50 -0.44
C SER A 277 -30.23 -8.97 -0.84
N ALA A 278 -30.14 -10.13 -1.49
CA ALA A 278 -28.85 -10.66 -1.90
C ALA A 278 -28.87 -11.30 -3.28
N GLY A 279 -27.72 -11.25 -3.95
CA GLY A 279 -27.47 -11.85 -5.24
C GLY A 279 -26.26 -12.77 -5.19
N VAL A 280 -26.38 -13.98 -5.75
CA VAL A 280 -25.30 -14.99 -5.75
C VAL A 280 -24.67 -15.07 -7.13
N ALA A 281 -23.34 -15.06 -7.21
CA ALA A 281 -22.57 -15.34 -8.42
C ALA A 281 -21.50 -16.41 -8.18
N CYS A 282 -21.20 -17.22 -9.21
CA CYS A 282 -20.25 -18.33 -9.14
C CYS A 282 -19.08 -18.16 -10.09
N PHE A 283 -17.86 -18.35 -9.59
CA PHE A 283 -16.64 -18.34 -10.41
C PHE A 283 -16.67 -19.47 -11.45
N GLY A 284 -16.25 -19.18 -12.67
CA GLY A 284 -16.26 -20.10 -13.80
C GLY A 284 -17.62 -20.23 -14.51
N VAL A 285 -18.71 -19.78 -13.89
CA VAL A 285 -20.07 -19.83 -14.45
C VAL A 285 -20.57 -18.43 -14.81
N ASP A 286 -20.42 -17.48 -13.89
CA ASP A 286 -20.89 -16.09 -14.06
C ASP A 286 -19.76 -15.11 -14.40
N GLY A 287 -18.51 -15.57 -14.35
CA GLY A 287 -17.33 -14.75 -14.66
C GLY A 287 -16.02 -15.42 -14.27
N GLN A 288 -14.92 -14.86 -14.76
CA GLN A 288 -13.54 -15.27 -14.52
C GLN A 288 -12.74 -14.25 -13.68
N SER A 289 -13.30 -13.07 -13.42
CA SER A 289 -12.68 -12.00 -12.63
C SER A 289 -13.61 -11.53 -11.49
N LEU A 290 -13.04 -10.91 -10.46
CA LEU A 290 -13.85 -10.39 -9.35
C LEU A 290 -14.90 -9.39 -9.84
N ASP A 291 -14.54 -8.50 -10.76
CA ASP A 291 -15.45 -7.47 -11.27
C ASP A 291 -16.64 -8.09 -12.03
N GLU A 292 -16.43 -9.16 -12.79
CA GLU A 292 -17.52 -9.89 -13.45
C GLU A 292 -18.46 -10.56 -12.44
N LEU A 293 -17.92 -11.22 -11.40
CA LEU A 293 -18.73 -11.83 -10.35
C LEU A 293 -19.50 -10.77 -9.56
N MET A 294 -18.85 -9.68 -9.20
CA MET A 294 -19.46 -8.55 -8.49
C MET A 294 -20.61 -7.97 -9.30
N LEU A 295 -20.41 -7.72 -10.60
CA LEU A 295 -21.45 -7.20 -11.49
C LEU A 295 -22.63 -8.19 -11.63
N ALA A 296 -22.35 -9.49 -11.76
CA ALA A 296 -23.41 -10.49 -11.86
C ALA A 296 -24.21 -10.61 -10.55
N ALA A 297 -23.53 -10.61 -9.40
CA ALA A 297 -24.16 -10.66 -8.09
C ALA A 297 -24.97 -9.39 -7.79
N ASP A 298 -24.43 -8.20 -8.09
CA ASP A 298 -25.12 -6.92 -7.93
C ASP A 298 -26.41 -6.86 -8.76
N ARG A 299 -26.38 -7.25 -10.03
CA ARG A 299 -27.60 -7.33 -10.87
C ARG A 299 -28.68 -8.23 -10.26
N ARG A 300 -28.28 -9.32 -9.60
CA ARG A 300 -29.21 -10.23 -8.92
C ARG A 300 -29.74 -9.64 -7.62
N THR A 301 -28.92 -8.93 -6.84
CA THR A 301 -29.36 -8.15 -5.68
C THR A 301 -30.36 -7.07 -6.10
N TYR A 302 -30.11 -6.39 -7.22
CA TYR A 302 -31.04 -5.42 -7.79
C TYR A 302 -32.36 -6.08 -8.21
N ALA A 303 -32.31 -7.25 -8.86
CA ALA A 303 -33.51 -8.02 -9.18
C ALA A 303 -34.27 -8.43 -7.91
N ALA A 304 -33.57 -8.81 -6.82
CA ALA A 304 -34.17 -9.14 -5.53
C ALA A 304 -34.94 -7.95 -4.95
N LYS A 305 -34.33 -6.76 -5.02
CA LYS A 305 -34.97 -5.50 -4.61
C LYS A 305 -36.22 -5.19 -5.43
N ARG A 306 -36.17 -5.40 -6.76
CA ARG A 306 -37.32 -5.17 -7.65
C ARG A 306 -38.44 -6.18 -7.45
N ALA A 307 -38.11 -7.42 -7.11
CA ALA A 307 -39.09 -8.48 -6.89
C ALA A 307 -39.80 -8.40 -5.53
N GLY A 308 -39.50 -7.38 -4.72
CA GLY A 308 -40.15 -7.16 -3.42
C GLY A 308 -39.23 -7.28 -2.21
N ARG A 309 -37.90 -7.27 -2.41
CA ARG A 309 -36.88 -7.29 -1.34
C ARG A 309 -36.94 -8.56 -0.48
N ASN A 310 -36.14 -8.58 0.60
CA ASN A 310 -36.07 -9.67 1.57
C ASN A 310 -35.98 -11.05 0.92
N ARG A 311 -35.03 -11.23 -0.01
CA ARG A 311 -34.85 -12.48 -0.75
C ARG A 311 -33.45 -12.61 -1.33
N VAL A 312 -33.10 -13.85 -1.65
CA VAL A 312 -31.89 -14.18 -2.41
C VAL A 312 -32.27 -14.52 -3.85
N ILE A 313 -31.53 -13.96 -4.80
CA ILE A 313 -31.63 -14.32 -6.22
C ILE A 313 -30.30 -14.94 -6.68
N THR A 314 -30.42 -16.09 -7.32
CA THR A 314 -29.33 -16.81 -7.97
C THR A 314 -29.49 -16.75 -9.49
N ARG A 315 -28.56 -17.35 -10.22
CA ARG A 315 -28.67 -17.48 -11.69
C ARG A 315 -29.95 -18.21 -12.11
N GLU A 316 -30.37 -19.22 -11.36
CA GLU A 316 -31.52 -20.07 -11.71
C GLU A 316 -32.87 -19.34 -11.55
N ASP A 317 -32.92 -18.31 -10.71
CA ASP A 317 -34.15 -17.54 -10.45
C ASP A 317 -34.39 -16.44 -11.50
N VAL A 318 -33.36 -16.09 -12.28
CA VAL A 318 -33.47 -15.13 -13.38
C VAL A 318 -33.65 -15.95 -14.64
N GLU A 319 -34.85 -15.92 -15.25
CA GLU A 319 -35.11 -16.60 -16.52
C GLU A 319 -33.96 -16.35 -17.49
N PRO A 320 -33.47 -17.39 -18.21
CA PRO A 320 -32.50 -17.15 -19.25
C PRO A 320 -33.19 -16.27 -20.28
N ILE A 321 -32.71 -15.03 -20.43
CA ILE A 321 -32.99 -14.27 -21.65
C ILE A 321 -32.36 -15.12 -22.76
N LEU A 322 -33.20 -15.95 -23.39
CA LEU A 322 -32.88 -16.63 -24.63
C LEU A 322 -32.60 -15.51 -25.65
N GLY A 323 -31.32 -15.26 -25.88
CA GLY A 323 -30.82 -14.52 -27.05
C GLY A 323 -30.42 -15.51 -28.11
#